data_AF-A0A7S3HTD4-F1
#
_entry.id   AF-A0A7S3HTD4-F1
#
_cell.length_a   1.000
_cell.length_b   1.000
_cell.length_c   1.000
_cell.angle_alpha   90.00
_cell.angle_beta   90.00
_cell.angle_gamma   90.00
#
_symmetry.space_group_name_H-M   'P 1'
#
loop_
_entity.id
_entity.type
_entity.pdbx_description
1 polymer ?
#
loop_
_entity_poly.entity_id
_entity_poly.type
_entity_poly.pdbx_seq_one_letter_code
_entity_poly.pdbx_strand_id
1 'polypeptide(L)'
;DLQPHSARGTSADRSVARLKTNSGSANPIVKSGGELVRVEEPELSSKDEVMMFISTESEAPFQFDLDNMSPNLLVSPHSLTLLNQSNKKWSTARANVRLNSGVHRWDVHIDRCVSKNIFIGVAAREAHLNNYVGCDKHGWAFLANKAVWHNKGKTKTYGDLFRSGDTVTVILDLDE
;
A
#
# COMPACT_ATOMS: atom_id res chain seq x y z
N ASP A 1 -23.43 -13.19 -39.25
CA ASP A 1 -22.12 -12.54 -39.38
C ASP A 1 -22.07 -11.23 -38.61
N LEU A 2 -21.25 -11.19 -37.56
CA LEU A 2 -20.47 -10.04 -37.07
C LEU A 2 -19.66 -10.54 -35.86
N GLN A 3 -18.34 -10.49 -35.98
CA GLN A 3 -17.35 -11.04 -35.05
C GLN A 3 -17.07 -10.10 -33.85
N PRO A 4 -16.52 -10.61 -32.73
CA PRO A 4 -15.97 -9.76 -31.67
C PRO A 4 -14.52 -9.34 -31.96
N HIS A 5 -14.25 -8.05 -31.83
CA HIS A 5 -12.91 -7.47 -31.92
C HIS A 5 -12.08 -7.77 -30.65
N SER A 6 -10.94 -8.40 -30.88
CA SER A 6 -9.83 -8.55 -29.93
C SER A 6 -9.01 -7.26 -29.87
N ALA A 7 -8.71 -6.78 -28.66
CA ALA A 7 -7.75 -5.70 -28.41
C ALA A 7 -6.50 -6.26 -27.73
N ARG A 8 -5.39 -6.14 -28.46
CA ARG A 8 -3.98 -6.37 -28.09
C ARG A 8 -3.62 -5.46 -26.91
N GLY A 9 -2.88 -5.88 -25.90
CA GLY A 9 -1.46 -6.25 -25.97
C GLY A 9 -0.61 -5.05 -25.58
N THR A 10 -0.34 -4.87 -24.28
CA THR A 10 0.63 -3.89 -23.79
C THR A 10 1.91 -4.60 -23.39
N SER A 11 2.91 -4.44 -24.24
CA SER A 11 4.28 -4.92 -24.07
C SER A 11 4.92 -4.23 -22.85
N ALA A 12 5.24 -4.99 -21.82
CA ALA A 12 6.14 -4.52 -20.76
C ALA A 12 7.56 -4.50 -21.32
N ASP A 13 8.12 -3.29 -21.43
CA ASP A 13 9.49 -3.05 -21.90
C ASP A 13 10.48 -3.66 -20.89
N ARG A 14 11.22 -4.68 -21.33
CA ARG A 14 12.20 -5.41 -20.51
C ARG A 14 13.59 -4.86 -20.82
N SER A 15 14.03 -3.85 -20.10
CA SER A 15 15.42 -3.40 -20.14
C SER A 15 16.31 -4.31 -19.27
N VAL A 16 17.26 -5.01 -19.91
CA VAL A 16 18.26 -5.87 -19.26
C VAL A 16 19.56 -5.06 -19.09
N ALA A 17 19.99 -4.81 -17.86
CA ALA A 17 21.30 -4.20 -17.58
C ALA A 17 22.33 -5.30 -17.23
N ARG A 18 23.48 -5.32 -17.93
CA ARG A 18 24.57 -6.29 -17.75
C ARG A 18 25.79 -5.59 -17.15
N LEU A 19 26.12 -5.85 -15.87
CA LEU A 19 27.37 -5.40 -15.28
C LEU A 19 28.50 -6.39 -15.60
N LYS A 20 29.64 -5.87 -16.10
CA LYS A 20 30.88 -6.64 -16.26
C LYS A 20 31.77 -6.40 -15.04
N THR A 21 32.14 -7.46 -14.32
CA THR A 21 33.20 -7.42 -13.31
C THR A 21 34.54 -7.75 -13.98
N ASN A 22 35.57 -6.95 -13.70
CA ASN A 22 36.93 -7.14 -14.21
C ASN A 22 37.80 -7.62 -13.05
N SER A 23 38.27 -8.87 -13.07
CA SER A 23 39.18 -9.40 -12.07
C SER A 23 40.55 -9.67 -12.70
N GLY A 24 41.47 -8.71 -12.59
CA GLY A 24 42.89 -8.99 -12.76
C GLY A 24 43.46 -9.45 -11.43
N SER A 25 43.96 -10.69 -11.34
CA SER A 25 44.84 -11.11 -10.25
C SER A 25 46.22 -11.45 -10.81
N ALA A 26 47.26 -10.87 -10.20
CA ALA A 26 48.64 -11.28 -10.42
C ALA A 26 48.94 -12.45 -9.46
N ASN A 27 49.41 -13.58 -10.00
CA ASN A 27 49.75 -14.76 -9.19
C ASN A 27 51.12 -14.55 -8.51
N PRO A 28 51.26 -14.81 -7.20
CA PRO A 28 52.56 -14.84 -6.55
C PRO A 28 53.27 -16.18 -6.78
N ILE A 29 54.60 -16.13 -6.97
CA ILE A 29 55.48 -17.29 -7.16
C ILE A 29 56.17 -17.61 -5.83
N VAL A 30 56.10 -18.86 -5.37
CA VAL A 30 56.94 -19.36 -4.25
C VAL A 30 57.68 -20.62 -4.70
N LYS A 31 59.00 -20.67 -4.46
CA LYS A 31 59.87 -21.84 -4.70
C LYS A 31 60.27 -22.49 -3.37
N SER A 32 60.16 -23.81 -3.29
CA SER A 32 61.08 -24.65 -2.50
C SER A 32 60.95 -26.12 -2.93
N GLY A 33 62.07 -26.76 -3.27
CA GLY A 33 62.16 -28.22 -3.35
C GLY A 33 61.86 -28.91 -4.68
N GLY A 34 62.58 -28.57 -5.75
CA GLY A 34 63.09 -29.58 -6.71
C GLY A 34 62.16 -30.32 -7.69
N GLU A 35 60.83 -30.13 -7.69
CA GLU A 35 59.95 -30.71 -8.72
C GLU A 35 58.75 -29.81 -9.03
N LEU A 36 58.52 -29.53 -10.32
CA LEU A 36 57.39 -28.75 -10.81
C LEU A 36 56.15 -29.65 -10.86
N VAL A 37 55.39 -29.70 -9.76
CA VAL A 37 54.06 -30.33 -9.78
C VAL A 37 53.04 -29.26 -10.15
N ARG A 38 52.40 -29.40 -11.32
CA ARG A 38 51.18 -28.66 -11.63
C ARG A 38 50.10 -29.17 -10.67
N VAL A 39 49.67 -28.33 -9.75
CA VAL A 39 48.40 -28.54 -9.05
C VAL A 39 47.32 -28.12 -10.04
N GLU A 40 46.71 -29.10 -10.72
CA GLU A 40 45.46 -28.85 -11.45
C GLU A 40 44.35 -28.70 -10.41
N GLU A 41 44.01 -27.45 -10.07
CA GLU A 41 42.74 -27.18 -9.42
C GLU A 41 41.61 -27.54 -10.40
N PRO A 42 40.56 -28.27 -9.97
CA PRO A 42 39.43 -28.53 -10.84
C PRO A 42 38.75 -27.19 -11.15
N GLU A 43 38.83 -26.75 -12.40
CA GLU A 43 38.05 -25.60 -12.88
C GLU A 43 36.56 -25.95 -12.79
N LEU A 44 35.91 -25.56 -11.70
CA LEU A 44 34.47 -25.57 -11.61
C LEU A 44 33.93 -24.40 -12.43
N SER A 45 33.76 -24.66 -13.72
CA SER A 45 33.02 -23.83 -14.66
C SER A 45 31.54 -23.86 -14.28
N SER A 46 31.10 -22.89 -13.47
CA SER A 46 29.71 -22.44 -13.53
C SER A 46 29.67 -20.92 -13.48
N LYS A 47 29.54 -20.33 -14.67
CA LYS A 47 28.95 -18.99 -14.78
C LYS A 47 27.46 -19.15 -14.54
N ASP A 48 27.09 -19.37 -13.28
CA ASP A 48 25.71 -19.23 -12.85
C ASP A 48 25.41 -17.73 -12.85
N GLU A 49 25.01 -17.22 -14.01
CA GLU A 49 24.46 -15.87 -14.13
C GLU A 49 23.19 -15.83 -13.28
N VAL A 50 23.30 -15.30 -12.06
CA VAL A 50 22.17 -15.04 -11.17
C VAL A 50 21.31 -13.96 -11.83
N MET A 51 20.25 -14.38 -12.52
CA MET A 51 19.24 -13.48 -13.05
C MET A 51 18.41 -12.92 -11.90
N MET A 52 18.74 -11.70 -11.46
CA MET A 52 17.92 -10.95 -10.52
C MET A 52 16.78 -10.27 -11.30
N PHE A 53 15.56 -10.75 -11.10
CA PHE A 53 14.37 -10.08 -11.61
C PHE A 53 14.01 -8.94 -10.64
N ILE A 54 14.22 -7.70 -11.06
CA ILE A 54 13.70 -6.53 -10.34
C ILE A 54 12.37 -6.18 -10.99
N SER A 55 11.29 -6.36 -10.24
CA SER A 55 9.96 -5.87 -10.60
C SER A 55 9.59 -4.78 -9.60
N THR A 56 9.30 -3.57 -10.07
CA THR A 56 8.57 -2.59 -9.27
C THR A 56 7.10 -2.95 -9.39
N GLU A 57 6.53 -3.59 -8.37
CA GLU A 57 5.07 -3.74 -8.30
C GLU A 57 4.46 -2.33 -8.30
N SER A 58 3.42 -2.12 -9.10
CA SER A 58 2.68 -0.86 -9.11
C SER A 58 1.94 -0.74 -7.79
N GLU A 59 2.58 -0.15 -6.80
CA GLU A 59 1.97 0.12 -5.50
C GLU A 59 0.81 1.10 -5.67
N ALA A 60 -0.36 0.78 -5.11
CA ALA A 60 -1.49 1.70 -5.18
C ALA A 60 -1.10 3.02 -4.50
N PRO A 61 -1.23 4.19 -5.16
CA PRO A 61 -0.74 5.45 -4.60
C PRO A 61 -1.54 5.90 -3.37
N PHE A 62 -2.70 5.29 -3.12
CA PHE A 62 -3.58 5.60 -2.00
C PHE A 62 -3.84 4.34 -1.17
N GLN A 63 -3.17 4.24 -0.02
CA GLN A 63 -3.23 3.10 0.90
C GLN A 63 -3.35 3.58 2.34
N PHE A 64 -3.67 2.66 3.25
CA PHE A 64 -3.63 2.94 4.69
C PHE A 64 -2.19 3.12 5.18
N ASP A 65 -1.98 4.14 5.99
CA ASP A 65 -0.71 4.48 6.63
C ASP A 65 -0.53 3.62 7.90
N LEU A 66 0.40 2.68 7.84
CA LEU A 66 0.67 1.71 8.90
C LEU A 66 1.26 2.36 10.16
N ASP A 67 1.91 3.52 10.02
CA ASP A 67 2.45 4.27 11.15
C ASP A 67 1.40 5.19 11.78
N ASN A 68 0.30 5.44 11.08
CA ASN A 68 -0.75 6.38 11.47
C ASN A 68 -2.13 5.71 11.51
N MET A 69 -2.21 4.61 12.26
CA MET A 69 -3.44 3.88 12.53
C MET A 69 -3.53 3.38 13.97
N SER A 70 -4.75 3.07 14.41
CA SER A 70 -4.98 2.44 15.71
C SER A 70 -4.41 1.02 15.75
N PRO A 71 -3.80 0.59 16.88
CA PRO A 71 -3.22 -0.76 17.00
C PRO A 71 -4.25 -1.90 17.02
N ASN A 72 -5.55 -1.59 17.04
CA ASN A 72 -6.63 -2.60 17.05
C ASN A 72 -7.09 -3.01 15.64
N LEU A 73 -6.50 -2.41 14.61
CA LEU A 73 -6.85 -2.64 13.22
C LEU A 73 -5.82 -3.58 12.60
N LEU A 74 -6.29 -4.64 11.96
CA LEU A 74 -5.48 -5.42 11.04
C LEU A 74 -5.59 -4.85 9.63
N VAL A 75 -4.51 -5.01 8.89
CA VAL A 75 -4.36 -4.51 7.53
C VAL A 75 -4.07 -5.69 6.60
N SER A 76 -4.72 -5.71 5.44
CA SER A 76 -4.44 -6.67 4.36
C SER A 76 -3.03 -6.49 3.77
N PRO A 77 -2.44 -7.50 3.09
CA PRO A 77 -1.09 -7.42 2.50
C PRO A 77 -0.79 -6.22 1.58
N HIS A 78 -1.80 -5.58 1.00
CA HIS A 78 -1.63 -4.40 0.12
C HIS A 78 -2.05 -3.08 0.78
N SER A 79 -2.32 -3.08 2.09
CA SER A 79 -2.76 -1.88 2.82
C SER A 79 -4.02 -1.20 2.27
N LEU A 80 -4.95 -1.99 1.71
CA LEU A 80 -6.21 -1.49 1.12
C LEU A 80 -7.47 -1.93 1.87
N THR A 81 -7.37 -2.89 2.78
CA THR A 81 -8.50 -3.35 3.58
C THR A 81 -8.13 -3.35 5.06
N LEU A 82 -9.08 -2.90 5.90
CA LEU A 82 -8.97 -2.87 7.34
C LEU A 82 -9.98 -3.81 8.00
N LEU A 83 -9.54 -4.48 9.05
CA LEU A 83 -10.39 -5.24 9.95
C LEU A 83 -10.20 -4.74 11.37
N ASN A 84 -11.26 -4.20 11.98
CA ASN A 84 -11.25 -3.94 13.42
C ASN A 84 -11.49 -5.24 14.19
N GLN A 85 -10.48 -5.70 14.91
CA GLN A 85 -10.57 -6.92 15.72
C GLN A 85 -11.08 -6.66 17.15
N SER A 86 -11.15 -5.40 17.57
CA SER A 86 -11.62 -5.08 18.91
C SER A 86 -13.13 -5.06 19.00
N ASN A 87 -13.64 -5.69 20.06
CA ASN A 87 -15.06 -5.63 20.39
C ASN A 87 -15.42 -4.29 21.06
N LYS A 88 -16.45 -3.61 20.56
CA LYS A 88 -16.99 -2.34 21.11
C LYS A 88 -15.95 -1.22 21.30
N LYS A 89 -14.89 -1.20 20.49
CA LYS A 89 -13.84 -0.18 20.55
C LYS A 89 -13.71 0.52 19.21
N TRP A 90 -13.74 1.84 19.25
CA TRP A 90 -13.50 2.67 18.07
C TRP A 90 -12.02 2.73 17.73
N SER A 91 -11.75 2.71 16.43
CA SER A 91 -10.41 2.77 15.87
C SER A 91 -10.45 3.45 14.52
N THR A 92 -9.40 4.19 14.20
CA THR A 92 -9.24 4.93 12.96
C THR A 92 -7.88 4.60 12.34
N ALA A 93 -7.84 4.59 11.01
CA ALA A 93 -6.62 4.66 10.23
C ALA A 93 -6.71 5.84 9.27
N ARG A 94 -5.57 6.38 8.85
CA ARG A 94 -5.49 7.40 7.79
C ARG A 94 -4.88 6.80 6.54
N ALA A 95 -5.12 7.44 5.40
CA ALA A 95 -4.37 7.13 4.20
C ALA A 95 -2.95 7.72 4.29
N ASN A 96 -2.01 7.16 3.53
CA ASN A 96 -0.61 7.60 3.43
C ASN A 96 -0.42 8.87 2.59
N VAL A 97 -1.48 9.33 1.91
CA VAL A 97 -1.44 10.55 1.10
C VAL A 97 -1.91 11.76 1.90
N ARG A 98 -1.15 12.85 1.81
CA ARG A 98 -1.54 14.16 2.34
C ARG A 98 -2.19 14.99 1.23
N LEU A 99 -3.37 15.51 1.50
CA LEU A 99 -4.14 16.36 0.59
C LEU A 99 -4.12 17.79 1.16
N ASN A 100 -3.74 18.78 0.35
CA ASN A 100 -3.53 20.17 0.82
C ASN A 100 -4.10 21.26 -0.10
N SER A 101 -4.58 20.91 -1.29
CA SER A 101 -5.17 21.80 -2.30
C SER A 101 -5.85 20.94 -3.38
N GLY A 102 -6.76 21.51 -4.17
CA GLY A 102 -7.43 20.79 -5.25
C GLY A 102 -8.62 19.92 -4.81
N VAL A 103 -9.22 19.27 -5.79
CA VAL A 103 -10.34 18.34 -5.61
C VAL A 103 -9.84 16.90 -5.68
N HIS A 104 -10.12 16.13 -4.63
CA HIS A 104 -9.70 14.73 -4.50
C HIS A 104 -10.91 13.82 -4.41
N ARG A 105 -10.79 12.64 -5.01
CA ARG A 105 -11.85 11.63 -4.99
C ARG A 105 -11.27 10.25 -4.70
N TRP A 106 -11.90 9.52 -3.78
CA TRP A 106 -11.62 8.12 -3.53
C TRP A 106 -12.89 7.36 -3.17
N ASP A 107 -12.85 6.05 -3.39
CA ASP A 107 -13.94 5.15 -3.10
C ASP A 107 -13.58 4.25 -1.90
N VAL A 108 -14.54 4.04 -1.02
CA VAL A 108 -14.42 3.14 0.13
C VAL A 108 -15.47 2.04 -0.03
N HIS A 109 -15.00 0.83 -0.30
CA HIS A 109 -15.87 -0.35 -0.38
C HIS A 109 -16.11 -0.95 1.02
N ILE A 110 -17.33 -1.38 1.29
CA ILE A 110 -17.73 -1.91 2.59
C ILE A 110 -17.88 -3.43 2.52
N ASP A 111 -16.80 -4.15 2.82
CA ASP A 111 -16.84 -5.63 2.82
C ASP A 111 -17.84 -6.18 3.85
N ARG A 112 -17.81 -5.65 5.07
CA ARG A 112 -18.68 -6.09 6.17
C ARG A 112 -18.96 -4.97 7.16
N CYS A 113 -20.25 -4.63 7.32
CA CYS A 113 -20.76 -3.71 8.33
C CYS A 113 -21.94 -4.33 9.08
N VAL A 114 -21.70 -4.84 10.29
CA VAL A 114 -22.74 -5.55 11.08
C VAL A 114 -23.63 -4.58 11.87
N SER A 115 -23.06 -3.51 12.44
CA SER A 115 -23.74 -2.66 13.43
C SER A 115 -23.90 -1.19 13.01
N LYS A 116 -23.74 -0.87 11.72
CA LYS A 116 -23.78 0.50 11.19
C LYS A 116 -22.84 1.46 11.93
N ASN A 117 -21.70 0.94 12.38
CA ASN A 117 -20.68 1.62 13.17
C ASN A 117 -19.37 1.73 12.38
N ILE A 118 -19.47 2.16 11.12
CA ILE A 118 -18.31 2.50 10.29
C ILE A 118 -18.42 3.99 9.97
N PHE A 119 -17.33 4.71 10.23
CA PHE A 119 -17.15 6.10 9.88
C PHE A 119 -16.24 6.18 8.65
N ILE A 120 -16.62 7.00 7.68
CA ILE A 120 -15.80 7.32 6.50
C ILE A 120 -15.65 8.83 6.48
N GLY A 121 -14.41 9.32 6.34
CA GLY A 121 -14.18 10.75 6.49
C GLY A 121 -12.76 11.18 6.22
N VAL A 122 -12.48 12.40 6.63
CA VAL A 122 -11.18 13.06 6.50
C VAL A 122 -10.66 13.44 7.88
N ALA A 123 -9.35 13.38 8.05
CA ALA A 123 -8.70 13.65 9.32
C ALA A 123 -7.37 14.37 9.07
N ALA A 124 -7.14 15.44 9.84
CA ALA A 124 -5.85 16.08 9.95
C ALA A 124 -4.86 15.19 10.73
N ARG A 125 -3.59 15.60 10.76
CA ARG A 125 -2.52 14.84 11.42
C ARG A 125 -2.74 14.68 12.92
N GLU A 126 -3.39 15.65 13.54
CA GLU A 126 -3.59 15.74 14.98
C GLU A 126 -4.81 14.94 15.48
N ALA A 127 -5.57 14.30 14.57
CA ALA A 127 -6.76 13.54 14.92
C ALA A 127 -6.44 12.31 15.80
N HIS A 128 -7.33 12.03 16.75
CA HIS A 128 -7.22 10.90 17.66
C HIS A 128 -7.55 9.58 16.96
N LEU A 129 -6.52 8.77 16.72
CA LEU A 129 -6.66 7.50 16.00
C LEU A 129 -7.25 6.36 16.85
N ASN A 130 -7.18 6.47 18.19
CA ASN A 130 -7.74 5.50 19.14
C ASN A 130 -9.25 5.70 19.40
N ASN A 131 -9.94 6.32 18.45
CA ASN A 131 -11.37 6.56 18.48
C ASN A 131 -11.91 6.66 17.04
N TYR A 132 -13.17 7.07 16.83
CA TYR A 132 -13.74 7.30 15.51
C TYR A 132 -13.34 8.67 14.93
N VAL A 133 -13.20 8.76 13.61
CA VAL A 133 -12.98 10.04 12.92
C VAL A 133 -14.12 11.01 13.24
N GLY A 134 -13.78 12.25 13.61
CA GLY A 134 -14.75 13.26 14.04
C GLY A 134 -15.06 13.25 15.55
N CYS A 135 -14.36 12.45 16.34
CA CYS A 135 -14.44 12.52 17.81
C CYS A 135 -13.77 13.78 18.40
N ASP A 136 -13.00 14.51 17.60
CA ASP A 136 -12.30 15.74 17.95
C ASP A 136 -12.44 16.79 16.83
N LYS A 137 -11.82 17.96 17.03
CA LYS A 137 -11.84 19.08 16.07
C LYS A 137 -11.02 18.84 14.80
N HIS A 138 -10.27 17.74 14.72
CA HIS A 138 -9.31 17.46 13.65
C HIS A 138 -9.84 16.47 12.62
N GLY A 139 -11.11 16.07 12.69
CA GLY A 139 -11.72 15.20 11.69
C GLY A 139 -13.19 15.49 11.44
N TRP A 140 -13.65 15.07 10.26
CA TRP A 140 -15.05 15.06 9.85
C TRP A 140 -15.36 13.69 9.28
N ALA A 141 -16.51 13.12 9.65
CA ALA A 141 -16.88 11.81 9.14
C ALA A 141 -18.38 11.62 8.96
N PHE A 142 -18.71 10.76 8.00
CA PHE A 142 -20.03 10.25 7.74
C PHE A 142 -20.16 8.84 8.32
N LEU A 143 -21.11 8.67 9.23
CA LEU A 143 -21.44 7.39 9.85
C LEU A 143 -22.43 6.63 8.98
N ALA A 144 -22.29 5.30 8.91
CA ALA A 144 -23.18 4.40 8.18
C ALA A 144 -24.69 4.58 8.46
N ASN A 145 -25.06 5.25 9.55
CA ASN A 145 -26.44 5.59 9.92
C ASN A 145 -26.90 6.99 9.47
N LYS A 146 -26.25 7.60 8.47
CA LYS A 146 -26.57 8.93 7.92
C LYS A 146 -26.12 10.13 8.75
N ALA A 147 -25.50 9.92 9.92
CA ALA A 147 -25.04 11.03 10.75
C ALA A 147 -23.70 11.56 10.28
N VAL A 148 -23.58 12.88 10.17
CA VAL A 148 -22.29 13.57 10.02
C VAL A 148 -21.79 13.94 11.41
N TRP A 149 -20.52 13.64 11.68
CA TRP A 149 -19.88 13.84 12.97
C TRP A 149 -18.65 14.74 12.85
N HIS A 150 -18.51 15.62 13.83
CA HIS A 150 -17.37 16.47 14.04
C HIS A 150 -17.30 16.88 15.51
N ASN A 151 -16.09 16.97 16.06
CA ASN A 151 -15.85 17.43 17.42
C ASN A 151 -16.75 16.75 18.48
N LYS A 152 -16.82 15.41 18.43
CA LYS A 152 -17.55 14.54 19.37
C LYS A 152 -19.08 14.67 19.31
N GLY A 153 -19.60 15.42 18.34
CA GLY A 153 -21.04 15.65 18.18
C GLY A 153 -21.53 15.26 16.79
N LYS A 154 -22.78 14.80 16.74
CA LYS A 154 -23.54 14.76 15.49
C LYS A 154 -23.84 16.20 15.07
N THR A 155 -23.39 16.61 13.89
CA THR A 155 -23.67 17.95 13.34
C THR A 155 -24.96 17.98 12.55
N LYS A 156 -25.20 16.97 11.70
CA LYS A 156 -26.41 16.86 10.88
C LYS A 156 -26.69 15.41 10.46
N THR A 157 -27.82 15.20 9.79
CA THR A 157 -28.12 13.99 9.03
C THR A 157 -28.01 14.31 7.54
N TYR A 158 -27.41 13.41 6.77
CA TYR A 158 -27.10 13.61 5.35
C TYR A 158 -27.20 12.31 4.55
N GLY A 159 -27.45 12.42 3.24
CA GLY A 159 -27.34 11.31 2.28
C GLY A 159 -28.24 10.13 2.61
N ASP A 160 -27.75 8.92 2.28
CA ASP A 160 -28.36 7.64 2.60
C ASP A 160 -27.47 6.80 3.51
N LEU A 161 -28.06 5.80 4.15
CA LEU A 161 -27.30 4.83 4.93
C LEU A 161 -26.47 3.96 3.99
N PHE A 162 -25.34 3.47 4.46
CA PHE A 162 -24.55 2.47 3.75
C PHE A 162 -24.37 1.20 4.60
N ARG A 163 -24.15 0.07 3.94
CA ARG A 163 -24.06 -1.27 4.53
C ARG A 163 -23.04 -2.12 3.75
N SER A 164 -22.88 -3.37 4.18
CA SER A 164 -22.03 -4.34 3.45
C SER A 164 -22.44 -4.43 1.98
N GLY A 165 -21.45 -4.44 1.09
CA GLY A 165 -21.61 -4.46 -0.36
C GLY A 165 -21.71 -3.09 -1.02
N ASP A 166 -21.91 -2.01 -0.25
CA ASP A 166 -21.96 -0.66 -0.81
C ASP A 166 -20.54 -0.11 -1.04
N THR A 167 -20.44 0.84 -1.97
CA THR A 167 -19.25 1.68 -2.16
C THR A 167 -19.62 3.12 -1.89
N VAL A 168 -18.87 3.76 -0.99
CA VAL A 168 -19.05 5.18 -0.64
C VAL A 168 -17.94 5.99 -1.30
N THR A 169 -18.29 6.83 -2.26
CA THR A 169 -17.37 7.82 -2.83
C THR A 169 -17.25 9.03 -1.92
N VAL A 170 -16.01 9.41 -1.61
CA VAL A 170 -15.69 10.68 -0.95
C VAL A 170 -15.13 11.64 -1.99
N ILE A 171 -15.65 12.87 -1.99
CA ILE A 171 -15.11 13.98 -2.76
C ILE A 171 -14.73 15.06 -1.75
N LEU A 172 -13.46 15.44 -1.75
CA LEU A 172 -12.90 16.48 -0.90
C LEU A 172 -12.43 17.62 -1.80
N ASP A 173 -13.13 18.75 -1.71
CA ASP A 173 -12.69 20.00 -2.29
C ASP A 173 -11.92 20.81 -1.23
N LEU A 174 -10.68 21.18 -1.52
CA LEU A 174 -9.83 21.99 -0.63
C LEU A 174 -9.62 23.42 -1.16
N ASP A 175 -10.26 23.77 -2.27
CA ASP A 175 -10.16 25.09 -2.89
C ASP A 175 -11.39 25.98 -2.61
N GLU A 176 -12.48 25.41 -2.06
CA GLU A 176 -13.70 26.11 -1.60
C GLU A 176 -13.67 26.58 -0.13
#